data_AF-A0A378WDS2-F1
#
_entry.id   AF-A0A378WDS2-F1
#
_cell.length_a   1.000
_cell.length_b   1.000
_cell.length_c   1.000
_cell.angle_alpha   90.00
_cell.angle_beta   90.00
_cell.angle_gamma   90.00
#
_symmetry.space_group_name_H-M   'P 1'
#
loop_
_entity.id
_entity.type
_entity.pdbx_description
1 polymer ?
#
loop_
_entity_poly.entity_id
_entity_poly.type
_entity_poly.pdbx_seq_one_letter_code
_entity_poly.pdbx_strand_id
1 'polypeptide(L)'
;MTADLATTSMGESTLPPASIALLIAAGVVWLLGGAVVHLTSSPDVERRAYWAGYFGLGILAALAFLFSGWYISVMVFLMIAIPTLSHAYFRTSYLVLGGRTISGTNRRR
;
A
#
# COMPACT_ATOMS: atom_id res chain seq x y z
N MET A 1 -17.55 46.77 14.74
CA MET A 1 -16.29 46.73 13.95
C MET A 1 -15.44 45.59 14.51
N THR A 2 -15.63 44.29 14.28
CA THR A 2 -16.18 43.50 13.15
C THR A 2 -15.53 43.82 11.81
N ALA A 3 -14.29 43.34 11.59
CA ALA A 3 -13.78 43.02 10.24
C ALA A 3 -12.38 42.38 10.19
N ASP A 4 -11.53 42.39 11.24
CA ASP A 4 -10.07 42.25 10.98
C ASP A 4 -9.37 40.94 11.36
N LEU A 5 -10.06 39.88 11.80
CA LEU A 5 -9.39 38.58 12.06
C LEU A 5 -10.02 37.39 11.33
N ALA A 6 -10.98 37.64 10.45
CA ALA A 6 -11.68 36.60 9.69
C ALA A 6 -10.97 36.21 8.37
N THR A 7 -9.77 36.73 8.09
CA THR A 7 -9.23 36.77 6.72
C THR A 7 -7.84 36.15 6.47
N THR A 8 -7.15 35.56 7.46
CA THR A 8 -5.76 35.07 7.23
C THR A 8 -5.38 33.70 7.84
N SER A 9 -6.31 32.74 7.98
CA SER A 9 -5.91 31.34 8.24
C SER A 9 -6.51 30.31 7.27
N MET A 10 -7.23 30.77 6.26
CA MET A 10 -7.79 29.97 5.17
C MET A 10 -6.71 29.58 4.13
N GLY A 11 -5.56 29.05 4.55
CA GLY A 11 -4.44 28.93 3.59
C GLY A 11 -3.24 28.06 3.90
N GLU A 12 -3.19 27.28 4.99
CA GLU A 12 -2.06 26.36 5.17
C GLU A 12 -2.46 25.12 5.98
N SER A 13 -3.43 24.36 5.48
CA SER A 13 -3.56 22.94 5.83
C SER A 13 -2.47 22.14 5.10
N THR A 14 -1.20 22.46 5.36
CA THR A 14 -0.07 21.65 4.94
C THR A 14 -0.05 20.41 5.82
N LEU A 15 -0.16 19.24 5.19
CA LEU A 15 0.07 17.96 5.85
C LEU A 15 1.40 18.04 6.65
N PRO A 16 1.47 17.47 7.86
CA PRO A 16 2.70 17.44 8.63
C PRO A 16 3.87 16.93 7.76
N PRO A 17 5.07 17.50 7.85
CA PRO A 17 6.22 17.06 7.05
C PRO A 17 6.49 15.55 7.16
N ALA A 18 6.22 14.96 8.33
CA ALA A 18 6.30 13.52 8.55
C ALA A 18 5.30 12.71 7.71
N SER A 19 4.06 13.20 7.57
CA SER A 19 3.05 12.58 6.68
C SER A 19 3.50 12.60 5.23
N ILE A 20 4.07 13.71 4.78
CA ILE A 20 4.60 13.84 3.40
C ILE A 20 5.75 12.84 3.18
N ALA A 21 6.71 12.75 4.12
CA ALA A 21 7.81 11.81 4.03
C ALA A 21 7.32 10.35 3.99
N LEU A 22 6.33 10.00 4.81
CA LEU A 22 5.72 8.66 4.83
C LEU A 22 4.98 8.34 3.53
N LEU A 23 4.27 9.31 2.94
CA LEU A 23 3.61 9.13 1.64
C LEU A 23 4.62 8.94 0.50
N ILE A 24 5.72 9.69 0.49
CA ILE A 24 6.80 9.50 -0.49
C ILE A 24 7.40 8.11 -0.32
N ALA A 25 7.72 7.69 0.91
CA ALA A 25 8.26 6.36 1.18
C ALA A 25 7.27 5.25 0.78
N ALA A 26 5.97 5.44 1.03
CA ALA A 26 4.90 4.55 0.56
C ALA A 26 4.91 4.43 -0.96
N GLY A 27 4.98 5.56 -1.69
CA GLY A 27 5.07 5.58 -3.14
C GLY A 27 6.31 4.85 -3.67
N VAL A 28 7.46 5.05 -3.04
CA VAL A 28 8.71 4.35 -3.38
C VAL A 28 8.57 2.84 -3.18
N VAL A 29 8.03 2.40 -2.04
CA VAL A 29 7.79 0.97 -1.77
C VAL A 29 6.83 0.35 -2.79
N TRP A 30 5.77 1.07 -3.17
CA TRP A 30 4.85 0.60 -4.19
C TRP A 30 5.53 0.44 -5.57
N LEU A 31 6.32 1.44 -5.99
CA LEU A 31 7.07 1.38 -7.24
C LEU A 31 8.10 0.25 -7.25
N LEU A 32 8.86 0.06 -6.17
CA LEU A 32 9.82 -1.03 -6.04
C LEU A 32 9.12 -2.39 -6.03
N GLY A 33 8.04 -2.56 -5.27
CA GLY A 33 7.25 -3.80 -5.27
C GLY A 33 6.69 -4.13 -6.65
N GLY A 34 6.13 -3.14 -7.34
CA GLY A 34 5.63 -3.29 -8.71
C GLY A 34 6.73 -3.61 -9.72
N ALA A 35 7.87 -2.93 -9.63
CA ALA A 35 9.01 -3.17 -10.51
C ALA A 35 9.57 -4.59 -10.34
N VAL A 36 9.76 -5.05 -9.09
CA VAL A 36 10.26 -6.42 -8.82
C VAL A 36 9.29 -7.47 -9.35
N VAL A 37 7.98 -7.26 -9.21
CA VAL A 37 6.94 -8.13 -9.76
C VAL A 37 6.98 -8.17 -11.30
N HIS A 38 7.26 -7.05 -11.98
CA HIS A 38 7.38 -7.02 -13.44
C HIS A 38 8.71 -7.55 -13.99
N LEU A 39 9.81 -7.39 -13.24
CA LEU A 39 11.15 -7.77 -13.69
C LEU A 39 11.51 -9.23 -13.36
N THR A 40 10.86 -9.83 -12.37
CA THR A 40 11.21 -11.17 -11.89
C THR A 40 10.28 -12.24 -12.47
N SER A 41 10.85 -13.32 -13.02
CA SER A 41 10.08 -14.48 -13.50
C SER A 41 9.95 -15.62 -12.47
N SER A 42 10.50 -15.44 -11.27
CA SER A 42 10.41 -16.43 -10.17
C SER A 42 9.14 -16.18 -9.34
N PRO A 43 8.22 -17.16 -9.24
CA PRO A 43 6.95 -17.00 -8.53
C PRO A 43 7.12 -16.80 -7.02
N ASP A 44 8.19 -17.34 -6.42
CA ASP A 44 8.45 -17.16 -4.99
C ASP A 44 8.91 -15.73 -4.66
N VAL A 45 9.69 -15.11 -5.57
CA VAL A 45 10.15 -13.72 -5.42
C VAL A 45 9.01 -12.75 -5.70
N GLU A 46 8.18 -13.03 -6.72
CA GLU A 46 6.99 -12.25 -7.05
C GLU A 46 6.02 -12.21 -5.85
N ARG A 47 5.79 -13.35 -5.20
CA ARG A 47 4.94 -13.43 -3.99
C ARG A 47 5.51 -12.60 -2.84
N ARG A 48 6.81 -12.71 -2.55
CA ARG A 48 7.43 -11.94 -1.46
C ARG A 48 7.39 -10.44 -1.75
N ALA A 49 7.70 -10.04 -2.98
CA ALA A 49 7.68 -8.64 -3.40
C ALA A 49 6.25 -8.06 -3.39
N TYR A 50 5.26 -8.86 -3.79
CA TYR A 50 3.85 -8.48 -3.69
C TYR A 50 3.46 -8.23 -2.23
N TRP A 51 3.67 -9.21 -1.34
CA TRP A 51 3.28 -9.05 0.07
C TRP A 51 4.07 -7.94 0.76
N ALA A 52 5.39 -7.87 0.59
CA ALA A 52 6.22 -6.83 1.19
C ALA A 52 5.88 -5.43 0.65
N GLY A 53 5.63 -5.31 -0.65
CA GLY A 53 5.28 -4.05 -1.31
C GLY A 53 3.90 -3.54 -0.86
N TYR A 54 2.87 -4.38 -0.90
CA TYR A 54 1.51 -3.96 -0.55
C TYR A 54 1.30 -3.80 0.96
N PHE A 55 1.86 -4.68 1.81
CA PHE A 55 1.82 -4.43 3.26
C PHE A 55 2.65 -3.21 3.65
N GLY A 56 3.84 -3.05 3.06
CA GLY A 56 4.67 -1.87 3.28
C GLY A 56 3.93 -0.59 2.91
N LEU A 57 3.35 -0.54 1.70
CA LEU A 57 2.50 0.58 1.27
C LEU A 57 1.35 0.84 2.26
N GLY A 58 0.60 -0.19 2.63
CA GLY A 58 -0.55 -0.07 3.53
C GLY A 58 -0.17 0.49 4.89
N ILE A 59 0.92 -0.01 5.49
CA ILE A 59 1.42 0.44 6.79
C ILE A 59 1.94 1.88 6.71
N LEU A 60 2.75 2.21 5.70
CA LEU A 60 3.30 3.55 5.56
C LEU A 60 2.20 4.59 5.27
N ALA A 61 1.23 4.25 4.43
CA ALA A 61 0.08 5.09 4.18
C ALA A 61 -0.76 5.28 5.45
N ALA A 62 -1.05 4.21 6.19
CA ALA A 62 -1.77 4.31 7.45
C ALA A 62 -1.05 5.21 8.47
N LEU A 63 0.28 5.07 8.59
CA LEU A 63 1.10 5.91 9.45
C LEU A 63 1.09 7.38 9.01
N ALA A 64 1.09 7.65 7.71
CA ALA A 64 1.03 9.01 7.19
C ALA A 64 -0.26 9.73 7.61
N PHE A 65 -1.38 8.99 7.66
CA PHE A 65 -2.68 9.53 8.07
C PHE A 65 -2.96 9.45 9.57
N LEU A 66 -2.03 8.92 10.38
CA LEU A 66 -2.19 8.87 11.83
C LEU A 66 -2.35 10.27 12.44
N PHE A 67 -1.64 11.26 11.88
CA PHE A 67 -1.74 12.67 12.29
C PHE A 67 -3.10 13.31 11.96
N SER A 68 -3.82 12.79 10.97
CA SER A 68 -5.18 13.24 10.61
C SER A 68 -6.26 12.58 11.49
N GLY A 69 -5.89 11.56 12.29
CA GLY A 69 -6.78 10.86 13.20
C GLY A 69 -6.74 9.34 13.02
N TRP A 70 -6.83 8.61 14.13
CA TRP A 70 -6.74 7.15 14.16
C TRP A 70 -7.77 6.47 13.24
N TYR A 71 -8.98 7.03 13.13
CA TYR A 71 -10.04 6.50 12.27
C TYR A 71 -9.66 6.55 10.78
N ILE A 72 -9.09 7.67 10.32
CA ILE A 72 -8.66 7.83 8.92
C ILE A 72 -7.51 6.86 8.62
N SER A 73 -6.55 6.74 9.54
CA SER A 73 -5.44 5.80 9.42
C SER A 73 -5.91 4.36 9.22
N VAL A 74 -6.86 3.89 10.03
CA VAL A 74 -7.42 2.54 9.92
C VAL A 74 -8.20 2.37 8.62
N MET A 75 -8.99 3.36 8.20
CA MET A 75 -9.74 3.30 6.94
C MET A 75 -8.80 3.20 5.73
N VAL A 76 -7.73 4.00 5.69
CA VAL A 76 -6.71 3.93 4.61
C VAL A 76 -6.03 2.58 4.57
N PHE A 77 -5.66 2.03 5.74
CA PHE A 77 -5.09 0.69 5.82
C PHE A 77 -6.04 -0.36 5.23
N LEU A 78 -7.32 -0.35 5.63
CA LEU A 78 -8.31 -1.31 5.15
C LEU A 78 -8.60 -1.15 3.66
N MET A 79 -8.65 0.09 3.14
CA MET A 79 -8.81 0.35 1.72
C MET A 79 -7.68 -0.23 0.87
N ILE A 80 -6.47 -0.38 1.41
CA ILE A 80 -5.35 -1.03 0.72
C ILE A 80 -5.37 -2.54 0.97
N ALA A 81 -5.54 -2.96 2.23
CA ALA A 81 -5.45 -4.35 2.63
C ALA A 81 -6.54 -5.23 1.99
N ILE A 82 -7.80 -4.78 1.94
CA ILE A 82 -8.91 -5.56 1.39
C ILE A 82 -8.68 -5.90 -0.09
N PRO A 83 -8.48 -4.94 -1.01
CA PRO A 83 -8.27 -5.27 -2.42
C PRO A 83 -6.98 -6.04 -2.64
N THR A 84 -5.91 -5.77 -1.89
CA THR A 84 -4.68 -6.57 -1.95
C THR A 84 -4.95 -8.03 -1.57
N LEU A 85 -5.72 -8.27 -0.50
CA LEU A 85 -6.06 -9.60 -0.02
C LEU A 85 -7.02 -10.32 -0.97
N SER A 86 -8.03 -9.62 -1.51
CA SER A 86 -8.92 -10.16 -2.53
C SER A 86 -8.17 -10.52 -3.80
N HIS A 87 -7.29 -9.64 -4.29
CA HIS A 87 -6.47 -9.91 -5.46
C HIS A 87 -5.55 -11.10 -5.23
N ALA A 88 -4.91 -11.17 -4.05
CA ALA A 88 -4.12 -12.34 -3.68
C ALA A 88 -5.00 -13.60 -3.66
N TYR A 89 -6.17 -13.59 -3.05
CA TYR A 89 -7.05 -14.75 -2.99
C TYR A 89 -7.49 -15.26 -4.38
N PHE A 90 -7.84 -14.35 -5.30
CA PHE A 90 -8.32 -14.72 -6.63
C PHE A 90 -7.21 -15.06 -7.64
N ARG A 91 -6.05 -14.37 -7.59
CA ARG A 91 -4.93 -14.65 -8.52
C ARG A 91 -3.94 -15.68 -8.00
N THR A 92 -3.90 -15.94 -6.70
CA THR A 92 -2.95 -16.90 -6.11
C THR A 92 -3.57 -18.30 -6.16
N SER A 93 -3.74 -18.86 -7.37
CA SER A 93 -4.02 -20.30 -7.55
C SER A 93 -2.74 -21.13 -7.31
N TYR A 94 -2.05 -20.88 -6.19
CA TYR A 94 -0.90 -21.65 -5.76
C TYR A 94 -1.36 -22.54 -4.61
N LEU A 95 -1.64 -23.80 -4.92
CA LEU A 95 -1.85 -24.81 -3.88
C LEU A 95 -0.50 -25.09 -3.23
N VAL A 96 -0.30 -24.57 -2.03
CA VAL A 96 0.82 -24.97 -1.17
C VAL A 96 0.44 -26.27 -0.49
N LEU A 97 0.70 -27.41 -1.13
CA LEU A 97 0.67 -28.71 -0.48
C LEU A 97 2.09 -29.07 -0.04
N GLY A 98 2.30 -29.26 1.26
CA GLY A 98 3.54 -29.85 1.80
C GLY A 98 4.83 -29.07 1.50
N GLY A 99 4.79 -27.74 1.49
CA GLY A 99 5.99 -26.89 1.30
C GLY A 99 6.42 -26.69 -0.16
N ARG A 100 5.63 -27.17 -1.13
CA ARG A 100 5.83 -26.87 -2.56
C ARG A 100 4.74 -25.96 -3.09
N THR A 101 5.13 -24.81 -3.64
CA THR A 101 4.26 -23.88 -4.37
C THR A 101 3.94 -24.46 -5.75
N ILE A 102 2.79 -25.14 -5.89
CA ILE A 102 2.34 -25.64 -7.20
C ILE A 102 1.43 -24.58 -7.81
N SER A 103 1.93 -23.84 -8.81
CA SER A 103 1.10 -22.90 -9.57
C SER A 103 0.17 -23.67 -10.51
N GLY A 104 -1.13 -23.47 -10.38
CA GLY A 104 -2.14 -24.03 -11.27
C GLY A 104 -2.21 -23.37 -12.66
N THR A 105 -1.22 -22.56 -13.07
CA THR A 105 -1.17 -22.05 -14.43
C THR A 105 -0.83 -23.21 -15.37
N ASN A 106 -1.87 -23.82 -15.94
CA ASN A 106 -1.74 -24.62 -17.14
C ASN A 106 -1.31 -23.66 -18.26
N ARG A 107 -0.01 -23.39 -18.36
CA ARG A 107 0.59 -22.75 -19.53
C ARG A 107 0.52 -23.77 -20.66
N ARG A 108 -0.67 -23.97 -21.23
CA ARG A 108 -0.79 -24.60 -22.52
C ARG A 108 -0.12 -23.67 -23.52
N ARG A 109 1.05 -24.13 -23.98
CA ARG A 109 1.72 -23.88 -25.25
C ARG A 109 1.48 -22.54 -25.91
#